data_AF-A0A359DB12-F1
#
_entry.id   AF-A0A359DB12-F1
#
_cell.length_a   1.000
_cell.length_b   1.000
_cell.length_c   1.000
_cell.angle_alpha   90.00
_cell.angle_beta   90.00
_cell.angle_gamma   90.00
#
_symmetry.space_group_name_H-M   'P 1'
#
loop_
_entity.id
_entity.type
_entity.pdbx_description
1 polymer ?
#
loop_
_entity_poly.entity_id
_entity_poly.type
_entity_poly.pdbx_seq_one_letter_code
_entity_poly.pdbx_strand_id
1 'polypeptide(L)'
;MPATPAEHDLPKPVSLFEAFCFWLKLGLISFGGPAGQIAIMHQELVEKRRWLSERRFLHALNYCMLLPGPEAQQLATYIGWLMHRTWGGVIAGVLFVLPSLFILIGLSWVYIAFGDVPLVAGIFYGIKPAVTAIVVQAAYRIGS
;
A
#
# COMPACT_ATOMS: atom_id res chain seq x y z
N MET A 1 11.09 -22.51 -47.30
CA MET A 1 10.66 -22.88 -45.94
C MET A 1 10.05 -21.64 -45.30
N PRO A 2 8.75 -21.58 -45.01
CA PRO A 2 8.19 -20.46 -44.26
C PRO A 2 8.61 -20.56 -42.79
N ALA A 3 9.03 -19.43 -42.22
CA ALA A 3 9.51 -19.32 -40.85
C ALA A 3 8.41 -19.73 -39.84
N THR A 4 8.80 -20.51 -38.83
CA THR A 4 8.00 -20.88 -37.67
C THR A 4 7.48 -19.61 -36.98
N PRO A 5 6.20 -19.52 -36.58
CA PRO A 5 5.69 -18.37 -35.87
C PRO A 5 6.45 -18.22 -34.55
N ALA A 6 6.94 -17.01 -34.28
CA ALA A 6 7.57 -16.67 -33.01
C ALA A 6 6.67 -17.10 -31.85
N GLU A 7 7.21 -17.93 -30.97
CA GLU A 7 6.63 -18.30 -29.69
C GLU A 7 6.21 -17.01 -28.98
N HIS A 8 4.90 -16.78 -28.87
CA HIS A 8 4.39 -15.72 -28.02
C HIS A 8 4.87 -16.05 -26.60
N ASP A 9 5.83 -15.29 -26.09
CA ASP A 9 6.18 -15.26 -24.67
C ASP A 9 4.91 -14.90 -23.90
N LEU A 10 4.14 -15.92 -23.51
CA LEU A 10 2.94 -15.75 -22.70
C LEU A 10 3.40 -15.08 -21.40
N PRO A 11 2.83 -13.93 -21.01
CA PRO A 11 3.22 -13.26 -19.79
C PRO A 11 3.09 -14.26 -18.64
N LYS A 12 4.21 -14.53 -17.96
CA LYS A 12 4.26 -15.51 -16.88
C LYS A 12 3.17 -15.14 -15.86
N PRO A 13 2.30 -16.10 -15.48
CA PRO A 13 1.27 -15.82 -14.48
C PRO A 13 1.97 -15.33 -13.21
N VAL A 14 1.50 -14.20 -12.67
CA VAL A 14 2.06 -13.62 -11.45
C VAL A 14 2.04 -14.69 -10.36
N SER A 15 3.16 -14.90 -9.68
CA SER A 15 3.21 -15.84 -8.57
C SER A 15 2.52 -15.25 -7.36
N LEU A 16 1.72 -16.07 -6.66
CA LEU A 16 1.08 -15.69 -5.39
C LEU A 16 2.08 -15.16 -4.37
N PHE A 17 3.28 -15.76 -4.33
CA PHE A 17 4.34 -15.33 -3.42
C PHE A 17 4.89 -13.94 -3.77
N GLU A 18 4.99 -13.64 -5.06
CA GLU A 18 5.48 -12.34 -5.52
C GLU A 18 4.45 -11.23 -5.23
N ALA A 19 3.17 -11.52 -5.46
CA ALA A 19 2.07 -10.64 -5.06
C ALA A 19 2.06 -10.44 -3.53
N PHE A 20 2.18 -11.51 -2.73
CA PHE A 20 2.24 -11.44 -1.28
C PHE A 20 3.37 -10.51 -0.78
N CYS A 21 4.58 -10.68 -1.29
CA CYS A 21 5.73 -9.84 -0.95
C CYS A 21 5.50 -8.38 -1.34
N PHE A 22 4.86 -8.13 -2.49
CA PHE A 22 4.48 -6.79 -2.91
C PHE A 22 3.48 -6.14 -1.95
N TRP A 23 2.37 -6.82 -1.63
CA TRP A 23 1.34 -6.29 -0.72
C TRP A 23 1.88 -6.05 0.70
N LEU A 24 2.73 -6.96 1.20
CA LEU A 24 3.41 -6.80 2.48
C LEU A 24 4.30 -5.55 2.48
N LYS A 25 5.11 -5.38 1.43
CA LYS A 25 5.95 -4.18 1.27
C LYS A 25 5.09 -2.92 1.21
N LEU A 26 3.99 -2.93 0.45
CA LEU A 26 3.07 -1.80 0.31
C LEU A 26 2.46 -1.42 1.67
N GLY A 27 2.02 -2.38 2.48
CA GLY A 27 1.52 -2.14 3.83
C GLY A 27 2.57 -1.57 4.78
N LEU A 28 3.84 -1.99 4.66
CA LEU A 28 4.95 -1.42 5.42
C LEU A 28 5.28 0.02 5.03
N ILE A 29 5.08 0.39 3.75
CA ILE A 29 5.34 1.73 3.23
C ILE A 29 4.07 2.55 3.00
N SER A 30 2.98 2.24 3.71
CA SER A 30 1.68 2.91 3.57
C SER A 30 1.63 4.35 4.13
N PHE A 31 2.70 5.11 3.93
CA PHE A 31 2.85 6.51 4.31
C PHE A 31 2.85 7.41 3.07
N GLY A 32 2.25 8.60 3.15
CA GLY A 32 2.14 9.54 2.01
C GLY A 32 0.71 9.83 1.54
N GLY A 33 -0.29 9.31 2.23
CA GLY A 33 -1.71 9.53 1.93
C GLY A 33 -2.22 8.74 0.72
N PRO A 34 -3.53 8.80 0.42
CA PRO A 34 -4.16 7.96 -0.59
C PRO A 34 -3.53 8.14 -1.98
N ALA A 35 -3.28 9.39 -2.40
CA ALA A 35 -2.68 9.69 -3.70
C ALA A 35 -1.27 9.10 -3.85
N GLY A 36 -0.44 9.17 -2.81
CA GLY A 36 0.91 8.59 -2.82
C GLY A 36 0.88 7.07 -2.92
N GLN A 37 -0.02 6.42 -2.16
CA GLN A 37 -0.19 4.97 -2.22
C GLN A 37 -0.70 4.51 -3.60
N ILE A 38 -1.64 5.23 -4.21
CA ILE A 38 -2.14 4.97 -5.57
C ILE A 38 -1.02 5.13 -6.61
N ALA A 39 -0.19 6.17 -6.49
CA ALA A 39 0.95 6.38 -7.38
C ALA A 39 1.97 5.24 -7.27
N ILE A 40 2.30 4.77 -6.06
CA ILE A 40 3.20 3.63 -5.86
C ILE A 40 2.60 2.35 -6.48
N MET A 41 1.29 2.11 -6.28
CA MET A 41 0.61 0.98 -6.89
C MET A 41 0.68 1.04 -8.42
N HIS A 42 0.41 2.20 -9.02
CA HIS A 42 0.51 2.38 -10.47
C HIS A 42 1.94 2.11 -10.98
N GLN A 43 2.94 2.77 -10.38
CA GLN A 43 4.34 2.64 -10.78
C GLN A 43 4.83 1.18 -10.67
N GLU A 44 4.53 0.49 -9.57
CA GLU A 44 5.01 -0.89 -9.37
C GLU A 44 4.21 -1.90 -10.19
N LEU A 45 2.88 -1.82 -10.20
CA LEU A 45 2.01 -2.84 -10.81
C LEU A 45 1.87 -2.67 -12.34
N VAL A 46 1.90 -1.42 -12.83
CA VAL A 46 1.71 -1.11 -14.25
C VAL A 46 3.04 -0.89 -14.95
N GLU A 47 3.90 -0.01 -14.44
CA GLU A 47 5.11 0.40 -15.17
C GLU A 47 6.26 -0.61 -15.00
N LYS A 48 6.63 -0.91 -13.75
CA LYS A 48 7.80 -1.74 -13.45
C LYS A 48 7.54 -3.23 -13.66
N ARG A 49 6.51 -3.77 -13.00
CA ARG A 49 6.23 -5.22 -13.02
C ARG A 49 5.33 -5.63 -14.17
N ARG A 50 4.58 -4.69 -14.75
CA ARG A 50 3.64 -4.90 -15.87
C ARG A 50 2.65 -6.03 -15.59
N TRP A 51 2.24 -6.19 -14.33
CA TRP A 51 1.23 -7.18 -13.91
C TRP A 51 -0.19 -6.76 -14.29
N LEU A 52 -0.41 -5.45 -14.40
CA LEU A 52 -1.68 -4.85 -14.76
C LEU A 52 -1.48 -3.88 -15.92
N SER A 53 -2.39 -3.88 -16.89
CA SER A 53 -2.36 -2.86 -17.95
C SER A 53 -2.90 -1.53 -17.43
N GLU A 54 -2.41 -0.43 -18.01
CA GLU A 54 -2.86 0.94 -17.71
C GLU A 54 -4.39 1.04 -17.69
N ARG A 55 -5.03 0.55 -18.76
CA ARG A 55 -6.48 0.56 -18.90
C ARG A 55 -7.19 -0.19 -17.76
N ARG A 56 -6.66 -1.34 -17.34
CA ARG A 56 -7.26 -2.14 -16.27
C ARG A 56 -7.05 -1.49 -14.90
N PHE A 57 -5.90 -0.86 -14.68
CA PHE A 57 -5.64 -0.07 -13.47
C PHE A 57 -6.59 1.12 -13.37
N LEU A 58 -6.72 1.91 -14.43
CA LEU A 58 -7.60 3.08 -14.45
C LEU A 58 -9.08 2.69 -14.30
N HIS A 59 -9.52 1.58 -14.90
CA HIS A 59 -10.87 1.07 -14.67
C HIS A 59 -11.10 0.67 -13.19
N ALA A 60 -10.12 0.03 -12.56
CA ALA A 60 -10.17 -0.30 -11.15
C ALA A 60 -10.19 0.95 -10.25
N LEU A 61 -9.36 1.94 -10.55
CA LEU A 61 -9.30 3.21 -9.84
C LEU A 61 -10.63 3.96 -9.93
N ASN A 62 -11.14 4.15 -11.15
CA ASN A 62 -12.42 4.82 -11.38
C ASN A 62 -13.58 4.11 -10.66
N TYR A 63 -13.55 2.78 -10.61
CA TYR A 63 -14.54 2.02 -9.85
C TYR A 63 -14.44 2.28 -8.34
N CYS A 64 -13.22 2.30 -7.78
CA CYS A 64 -13.02 2.56 -6.34
C CYS A 64 -13.38 4.01 -5.97
N MET A 65 -13.19 4.98 -6.87
CA MET A 65 -13.62 6.38 -6.65
C MET A 65 -15.15 6.53 -6.58
N LEU A 66 -15.91 5.60 -7.14
CA LEU A 66 -17.38 5.58 -7.04
C LEU A 66 -17.87 4.93 -5.74
N LEU A 67 -17.04 4.11 -5.10
CA LEU A 67 -17.41 3.41 -3.86
C LEU A 67 -17.10 4.31 -2.66
N PRO A 68 -18.01 4.40 -1.67
CA PRO A 68 -17.69 5.09 -0.43
C PRO A 68 -16.62 4.29 0.33
N GLY A 69 -15.49 4.92 0.64
CA GLY A 69 -14.47 4.33 1.51
C GLY A 69 -13.04 4.75 1.19
N PRO A 70 -12.05 4.10 1.83
CA PRO A 70 -10.64 4.43 1.66
C PRO A 70 -10.13 3.96 0.29
N GLU A 71 -10.03 4.90 -0.65
CA GLU A 71 -9.73 4.66 -2.07
C GLU A 71 -8.53 3.73 -2.31
N ALA A 72 -7.38 4.00 -1.67
CA ALA A 72 -6.16 3.22 -1.88
C ALA A 72 -6.29 1.77 -1.38
N GLN A 73 -6.97 1.55 -0.26
CA GLN A 73 -7.20 0.21 0.28
C GLN A 73 -8.19 -0.58 -0.58
N GLN A 74 -9.26 0.07 -1.03
CA GLN A 74 -10.24 -0.53 -1.94
C GLN A 74 -9.56 -0.94 -3.25
N LEU A 75 -8.73 -0.06 -3.81
CA LEU A 75 -7.97 -0.34 -5.02
C LEU A 75 -7.00 -1.51 -4.82
N ALA A 76 -6.23 -1.53 -3.73
CA ALA A 76 -5.33 -2.63 -3.40
C ALA A 76 -6.08 -3.97 -3.29
N THR A 77 -7.21 -3.98 -2.58
CA THR A 77 -8.06 -5.16 -2.40
C THR A 77 -8.63 -5.64 -3.74
N TYR A 78 -9.11 -4.71 -4.57
CA TYR A 78 -9.71 -5.04 -5.86
C TYR A 78 -8.66 -5.53 -6.86
N ILE A 79 -7.47 -4.91 -6.90
CA ILE A 79 -6.36 -5.39 -7.75
C ILE A 79 -5.87 -6.75 -7.26
N GLY A 80 -5.73 -6.97 -5.95
CA GLY A 80 -5.45 -8.28 -5.38
C GLY A 80 -6.46 -9.33 -5.85
N TRP A 81 -7.75 -8.97 -5.87
CA TRP A 81 -8.80 -9.83 -6.40
C TRP A 81 -8.70 -10.08 -7.92
N LEU A 82 -8.31 -9.07 -8.70
CA LEU A 82 -8.07 -9.24 -10.14
C LEU A 82 -6.90 -10.19 -10.43
N MET A 83 -5.88 -10.22 -9.56
CA MET A 83 -4.69 -11.06 -9.73
C MET A 83 -4.93 -12.51 -9.32
N HIS A 84 -5.56 -12.74 -8.17
CA HIS A 84 -5.71 -14.10 -7.60
C HIS A 84 -7.09 -14.39 -7.01
N ARG A 85 -8.14 -13.74 -7.52
CA ARG A 85 -9.54 -13.92 -7.10
C ARG A 85 -9.71 -13.66 -5.59
N THR A 86 -10.65 -14.35 -4.94
CA THR A 86 -10.99 -14.13 -3.52
C THR A 86 -9.76 -14.13 -2.60
N TRP A 87 -8.85 -15.09 -2.76
CA TRP A 87 -7.63 -15.16 -1.95
C TRP A 87 -6.70 -13.97 -2.16
N GLY A 88 -6.51 -13.52 -3.40
CA GLY A 88 -5.70 -12.35 -3.68
C GLY A 88 -6.27 -11.07 -3.06
N GLY A 89 -7.59 -10.91 -3.10
CA GLY A 89 -8.26 -9.77 -2.48
C GLY A 89 -8.11 -9.75 -0.95
N VAL A 90 -8.35 -10.90 -0.29
CA VAL A 90 -8.18 -11.01 1.16
C VAL A 90 -6.74 -10.76 1.56
N ILE A 91 -5.76 -11.37 0.87
CA ILE A 91 -4.34 -11.18 1.16
C ILE A 91 -3.94 -9.72 0.98
N ALA A 92 -4.32 -9.09 -0.13
CA ALA A 92 -3.98 -7.70 -0.40
C ALA A 92 -4.60 -6.75 0.64
N GLY A 93 -5.89 -6.90 0.94
CA GLY A 93 -6.58 -6.07 1.93
C GLY A 93 -6.04 -6.25 3.35
N VAL A 94 -5.76 -7.49 3.77
CA VAL A 94 -5.18 -7.77 5.09
C VAL A 94 -3.76 -7.21 5.17
N LEU A 95 -2.90 -7.51 4.20
CA LEU A 95 -1.50 -7.05 4.21
C LEU A 95 -1.36 -5.54 4.01
N PHE A 96 -2.39 -4.85 3.54
CA PHE A 96 -2.41 -3.40 3.50
C PHE A 96 -2.45 -2.79 4.92
N VAL A 97 -3.20 -3.40 5.85
CA VAL A 97 -3.44 -2.86 7.20
C VAL A 97 -2.55 -3.52 8.26
N LEU A 98 -2.37 -4.84 8.14
CA LEU A 98 -1.77 -5.69 9.15
C LEU A 98 -0.33 -5.27 9.55
N PRO A 99 0.57 -4.88 8.61
CA PRO A 99 1.93 -4.45 8.98
C PRO A 99 1.92 -3.18 9.84
N SER A 100 1.09 -2.19 9.48
CA SER A 100 0.97 -0.96 10.25
C SER A 100 0.40 -1.21 11.65
N LEU A 101 -0.56 -2.13 11.77
CA LEU A 101 -1.11 -2.57 13.06
C LEU A 101 -0.01 -3.18 13.95
N PHE A 102 0.82 -4.08 13.42
CA PHE A 102 1.92 -4.67 14.17
C PHE A 102 2.96 -3.65 14.60
N ILE A 103 3.31 -2.70 13.72
CA ILE A 103 4.22 -1.60 14.06
C ILE A 103 3.63 -0.77 15.21
N LEU A 104 2.35 -0.43 15.15
CA LEU A 104 1.67 0.35 16.18
C LEU A 104 1.65 -0.38 17.52
N ILE A 105 1.32 -1.67 17.54
CA ILE A 105 1.33 -2.50 18.74
C ILE A 105 2.75 -2.59 19.31
N GLY A 106 3.75 -2.83 18.46
CA GLY A 106 5.15 -2.91 18.86
C GLY A 106 5.65 -1.60 19.49
N LEU A 107 5.39 -0.47 18.84
CA LEU A 107 5.74 0.86 19.38
C LEU A 107 5.00 1.17 20.68
N SER A 108 3.71 0.82 20.77
CA SER A 108 2.91 1.00 21.99
C SER A 108 3.45 0.16 23.14
N TRP A 109 3.84 -1.09 22.87
CA TRP A 109 4.46 -1.96 23.85
C TRP A 109 5.80 -1.41 24.33
N VAL A 110 6.66 -0.94 23.41
CA VAL A 110 7.92 -0.28 23.75
C VAL A 110 7.69 0.94 24.63
N TYR A 111 6.69 1.76 24.31
CA TYR A 111 6.34 2.93 25.11
C TYR A 111 5.91 2.55 26.53
N ILE A 112 5.08 1.52 26.70
CA ILE A 112 4.63 1.07 28.02
C ILE A 112 5.77 0.44 28.82
N ALA A 113 6.64 -0.34 28.18
CA ALA A 113 7.71 -1.07 28.86
C ALA A 113 8.94 -0.20 29.18
N PHE A 114 9.24 0.81 28.35
CA PHE A 114 10.48 1.60 28.43
C PHE A 114 10.25 3.11 28.48
N GLY A 115 9.01 3.58 28.65
CA GLY A 115 8.66 4.99 28.62
C GLY A 115 9.37 5.85 29.67
N ASP A 116 9.73 5.27 30.82
CA ASP A 116 10.43 5.95 31.91
C ASP A 116 11.95 6.10 31.68
N VAL A 117 12.49 5.46 30.63
CA VAL A 117 13.90 5.61 30.27
C VAL A 117 14.12 7.04 29.73
N PRO A 118 15.05 7.84 30.29
CA PRO A 118 15.23 9.25 29.91
C PRO A 118 15.45 9.46 28.40
N LEU A 119 16.11 8.51 27.74
CA LEU A 119 16.31 8.52 26.29
C LEU A 119 15.00 8.38 25.52
N VAL A 120 14.13 7.46 25.93
CA VAL A 120 12.83 7.19 25.29
C VAL A 120 11.90 8.39 25.52
N ALA A 121 11.83 8.88 26.76
CA ALA A 121 11.08 10.08 27.11
C ALA A 121 11.53 11.32 26.29
N GLY A 122 12.84 11.50 26.10
CA GLY A 122 13.40 12.58 25.28
C GLY A 122 13.00 12.48 23.80
N ILE A 123 13.03 11.27 23.21
CA ILE A 123 12.57 11.04 21.84
C ILE A 123 11.08 11.38 21.70
N PHE A 124 10.22 10.91 22.61
CA PHE A 124 8.80 11.22 22.57
C PHE A 124 8.51 12.72 22.75
N TYR A 125 9.31 13.41 23.57
CA TYR A 125 9.21 14.86 23.73
C TYR A 125 9.51 15.59 22.42
N GLY A 126 10.49 15.12 21.63
CA GLY A 126 10.80 15.67 20.30
C GLY A 126 9.78 15.32 19.22
N ILE A 127 9.19 14.11 19.28
CA ILE A 127 8.19 13.66 18.29
C ILE A 127 6.88 14.45 18.42
N LYS A 128 6.42 14.75 19.65
CA LYS A 128 5.15 15.47 19.89
C LYS A 128 5.01 16.77 19.06
N PRO A 129 5.93 17.76 19.15
CA PRO A 129 5.82 18.99 18.36
C PRO A 129 5.97 18.75 16.86
N ALA A 130 6.77 17.78 16.42
CA ALA A 130 6.90 17.43 15.00
C ALA A 130 5.56 16.89 14.44
N VAL A 131 4.91 15.99 15.17
CA VAL A 131 3.58 15.47 14.81
C VAL A 131 2.55 16.60 14.81
N THR A 132 2.54 17.47 15.82
CA THR A 132 1.66 18.64 15.86
C THR A 132 1.83 19.52 14.63
N ALA A 133 3.08 19.81 14.22
CA ALA A 133 3.36 20.62 13.03
C ALA A 133 2.84 19.95 11.75
N ILE A 134 3.02 18.63 11.59
CA ILE A 134 2.51 17.87 10.44
C ILE A 134 0.98 17.90 10.40
N VAL A 135 0.31 17.70 11.54
CA VAL A 135 -1.16 17.71 11.64
C VAL A 135 -1.71 19.09 11.33
N VAL A 136 -1.10 20.16 11.87
CA VAL A 136 -1.49 21.55 11.58
C VAL A 136 -1.30 21.86 10.09
N GLN A 137 -0.18 21.46 9.49
CA GLN A 137 0.07 21.64 8.06
C GLN A 137 -0.96 20.89 7.21
N ALA A 138 -1.32 19.66 7.59
CA ALA A 138 -2.34 18.87 6.90
C ALA A 138 -3.73 19.52 7.02
N ALA A 139 -4.10 20.01 8.19
CA ALA A 139 -5.35 20.72 8.42
C ALA A 139 -5.43 22.01 7.59
N TYR A 140 -4.35 22.80 7.56
CA TYR A 140 -4.26 24.00 6.73
C TYR A 140 -4.47 23.67 5.25
N ARG A 141 -3.80 22.63 4.73
CA ARG A 141 -3.92 22.20 3.33
C ARG A 141 -5.31 21.68 2.95
N ILE A 142 -6.10 21.19 3.90
CA ILE A 142 -7.48 20.76 3.67
C ILE A 142 -8.45 21.95 3.71
N GLY A 143 -8.15 22.97 4.52
CA GLY A 143 -8.98 24.17 4.68
C GLY A 143 -8.72 25.29 3.67
N SER A 144 -7.59 25.27 2.95
CA SER A 144 -7.21 26.23 1.89
C SER A 144 -7.46 25.67 0.50
#